data_AF-A0A9N8ZPR4-F1
#
_entry.id   AF-A0A9N8ZPR4-F1
#
_cell.length_a   1.000
_cell.length_b   1.000
_cell.length_c   1.000
_cell.angle_alpha   90.00
_cell.angle_beta   90.00
_cell.angle_gamma   90.00
#
_symmetry.space_group_name_H-M   'P 1'
#
loop_
_entity.id
_entity.type
_entity.pdbx_description
1 polymer ?
#
loop_
_entity_poly.entity_id
_entity_poly.type
_entity_poly.pdbx_seq_one_letter_code
_entity_poly.pdbx_strand_id
1 'polypeptide(L)'
;MDEPSLKGILTSAIVAKVFIKIFNNSECLLTWPKLLLTDMGSEFKGSCKKLMKEHGVKIQKASSKSSIGIVERFNQTLAKKLFRIQDAQELLLPLPKRSRAWVKNLPIIINNLNNSVTWLLGITLNEAIKKKFVYAKASKPRYGPIGYNEIRLTYNDPVLYLLKPSELKGGRRHATDINWSLQIYYIHESLVQKNQPVLYWIEDINENGPKRSFVREELQIIHPNTELLP
;
A
#
# COMPACT_ATOMS: atom_id res chain seq x y z
N MET A 1 -17.17 19.84 -17.97
CA MET A 1 -15.70 20.03 -17.91
C MET A 1 -15.10 18.64 -17.86
N ASP A 2 -14.54 18.18 -18.97
CA ASP A 2 -13.89 16.89 -19.04
C ASP A 2 -12.66 16.88 -18.14
N GLU A 3 -12.60 15.90 -17.24
CA GLU A 3 -11.42 15.58 -16.47
C GLU A 3 -10.28 15.33 -17.46
N PRO A 4 -9.14 16.06 -17.41
CA PRO A 4 -8.08 15.86 -18.39
C PRO A 4 -7.55 14.44 -18.24
N SER A 5 -7.91 13.58 -19.18
CA SER A 5 -7.46 12.19 -19.16
C SER A 5 -5.93 12.19 -19.29
N LEU A 6 -5.24 11.70 -18.26
CA LEU A 6 -3.78 11.50 -18.29
C LEU A 6 -3.35 10.42 -19.31
N LYS A 7 -4.31 9.79 -20.00
CA LYS A 7 -4.08 8.84 -21.10
C LYS A 7 -3.39 9.55 -22.27
N GLY A 8 -2.06 9.47 -22.30
CA GLY A 8 -1.23 9.94 -23.41
C GLY A 8 0.07 10.62 -22.98
N ILE A 9 0.12 11.20 -21.77
CA ILE A 9 1.29 11.96 -21.30
C ILE A 9 2.32 11.06 -20.60
N LEU A 10 1.87 10.02 -19.88
CA LEU A 10 2.73 9.05 -19.21
C LEU A 10 2.92 7.82 -20.11
N THR A 11 4.02 7.80 -20.85
CA THR A 11 4.41 6.64 -21.67
C THR A 11 5.53 5.85 -20.99
N SER A 12 5.65 4.58 -21.36
CA SER A 12 6.73 3.72 -20.88
C SER A 12 8.13 4.27 -21.15
N ALA A 13 8.31 4.98 -22.26
CA ALA A 13 9.58 5.64 -22.59
C ALA A 13 9.88 6.82 -21.64
N ILE A 14 8.87 7.60 -21.25
CA ILE A 14 9.04 8.71 -20.30
C ILE A 14 9.38 8.16 -18.91
N VAL A 15 8.68 7.14 -18.46
CA VAL A 15 8.95 6.48 -17.17
C VAL A 15 10.37 5.91 -17.14
N ALA A 16 10.82 5.25 -18.21
CA ALA A 16 12.18 4.75 -18.33
C ALA A 16 13.22 5.88 -18.21
N LYS A 17 13.02 7.00 -18.92
CA LYS A 17 13.91 8.19 -18.81
C LYS A 17 13.96 8.77 -17.41
N VAL A 18 12.81 8.81 -16.71
CA VAL A 18 12.74 9.27 -15.32
C VAL A 18 13.53 8.36 -14.39
N PHE A 19 13.41 7.03 -14.53
CA PHE A 19 14.21 6.08 -13.75
C PHE A 19 15.70 6.25 -13.96
N ILE A 20 16.15 6.41 -15.21
CA ILE A 20 17.55 6.71 -15.53
C ILE A 20 18.00 7.97 -14.78
N LYS A 21 17.20 9.05 -14.81
CA LYS A 21 17.52 10.30 -14.11
C LYS A 21 17.60 10.13 -12.59
N ILE A 22 16.76 9.28 -12.00
CA ILE A 22 16.75 9.03 -10.56
C ILE A 22 17.98 8.21 -10.14
N PHE A 23 18.22 7.07 -10.80
CA PHE A 23 19.24 6.12 -10.36
C PHE A 23 20.65 6.44 -10.86
N ASN A 24 20.80 7.25 -11.90
CA ASN A 24 22.11 7.72 -12.36
C ASN A 24 22.51 9.08 -11.73
N ASN A 25 21.67 9.66 -10.87
CA ASN A 25 22.03 10.89 -10.17
C ASN A 25 23.02 10.58 -9.04
N SER A 26 24.26 11.07 -9.15
CA SER A 26 25.31 10.90 -8.14
C SER A 26 25.00 11.57 -6.80
N GLU A 27 24.10 12.56 -6.77
CA GLU A 27 23.62 13.19 -5.54
C GLU A 27 22.52 12.37 -4.85
N CYS A 28 21.95 11.37 -5.53
CA CYS A 28 20.91 10.52 -4.97
C CYS A 28 21.53 9.28 -4.31
N LEU A 29 21.13 8.98 -3.08
CA LEU A 29 21.57 7.78 -2.35
C LEU A 29 20.94 6.48 -2.88
N LEU A 30 20.05 6.56 -3.88
CA LEU A 30 19.35 5.41 -4.44
C LEU A 30 20.22 4.70 -5.48
N THR A 31 20.50 3.42 -5.23
CA THR A 31 21.05 2.53 -6.25
C THR A 31 19.93 1.78 -6.97
N TRP A 32 20.24 1.20 -8.13
CA TRP A 32 19.32 0.29 -8.82
C TRP A 32 18.84 -0.82 -7.86
N PRO A 33 17.52 -1.01 -7.70
CA PRO A 33 16.98 -1.97 -6.76
C PRO A 33 17.04 -3.40 -7.31
N LYS A 34 17.00 -4.41 -6.44
CA LYS A 34 16.86 -5.81 -6.86
C LYS A 34 15.46 -6.14 -7.38
N LEU A 35 14.45 -5.46 -6.84
CA LEU A 35 13.04 -5.69 -7.09
C LEU A 35 12.30 -4.35 -7.21
N LEU A 36 11.50 -4.19 -8.26
CA LEU A 36 10.58 -3.08 -8.44
C LEU A 36 9.14 -3.61 -8.39
N LEU A 37 8.37 -3.15 -7.40
CA LEU A 37 6.95 -3.46 -7.28
C LEU A 37 6.14 -2.38 -8.02
N THR A 38 5.30 -2.78 -8.97
CA THR A 38 4.43 -1.86 -9.74
C THR A 38 2.99 -2.36 -9.78
N ASP A 39 2.06 -1.51 -10.20
CA ASP A 39 0.73 -1.95 -10.59
C ASP A 39 0.75 -2.61 -11.99
N MET A 40 -0.44 -2.90 -12.52
CA MET A 40 -0.64 -3.49 -13.85
C MET A 40 -0.60 -2.45 -14.99
N GLY A 41 -0.18 -1.21 -14.70
CA GLY A 41 -0.10 -0.10 -15.63
C GLY A 41 0.70 -0.40 -16.89
N SER A 42 0.33 0.24 -18.01
CA SER A 42 1.02 0.06 -19.30
C SER A 42 2.34 0.80 -19.36
N GLU A 43 2.52 1.83 -18.54
CA GLU A 43 3.74 2.62 -18.40
C GLU A 43 4.93 1.81 -17.87
N PHE A 44 4.70 0.76 -17.08
CA PHE A 44 5.76 -0.13 -16.58
C PHE A 44 6.09 -1.29 -17.54
N LYS A 45 5.42 -1.36 -18.69
CA LYS A 45 5.68 -2.36 -19.74
C LYS A 45 6.71 -1.85 -20.74
N GLY A 46 6.87 -2.51 -21.89
CA GLY A 46 7.67 -2.01 -23.02
C GLY A 46 9.10 -1.60 -22.66
N SER A 47 9.45 -0.34 -22.94
CA SER A 47 10.77 0.26 -22.70
C SER A 47 11.20 0.21 -21.24
N CYS A 48 10.28 0.49 -20.30
CA CYS A 48 10.56 0.39 -18.87
C CYS A 48 10.95 -1.04 -18.46
N LYS A 49 10.22 -2.06 -18.97
CA LYS A 49 10.56 -3.47 -18.70
C LYS A 49 11.93 -3.85 -19.25
N LYS A 50 12.30 -3.33 -20.43
CA LYS A 50 13.62 -3.56 -21.04
C LYS A 50 14.73 -2.95 -20.19
N LEU A 51 14.59 -1.68 -19.79
CA LEU A 51 15.54 -0.97 -18.93
C LEU A 51 15.78 -1.71 -17.60
N MET A 52 14.70 -2.14 -16.93
CA MET A 52 14.82 -2.87 -15.67
C MET A 52 15.59 -4.19 -15.85
N LYS A 53 15.37 -4.90 -16.95
CA LYS A 53 16.10 -6.14 -17.26
C LYS A 53 17.59 -5.89 -17.51
N GLU A 54 17.95 -4.81 -18.21
CA GLU A 54 19.34 -4.41 -18.47
C GLU A 54 20.12 -4.16 -17.16
N HIS A 55 19.46 -3.56 -16.16
CA HIS A 55 20.04 -3.31 -14.84
C HIS A 55 19.84 -4.46 -13.83
N GLY A 56 19.36 -5.63 -14.27
CA GLY A 56 19.15 -6.80 -13.40
C GLY A 56 18.02 -6.66 -12.36
N VAL A 57 17.13 -5.69 -12.54
CA VAL A 57 16.00 -5.41 -11.65
C VAL A 57 14.82 -6.33 -12.02
N LYS A 58 14.34 -7.11 -11.06
CA LYS A 58 13.11 -7.91 -11.25
C LYS A 58 11.89 -7.01 -11.10
N ILE A 59 10.92 -7.10 -12.00
CA ILE A 59 9.63 -6.41 -11.85
C ILE A 59 8.61 -7.41 -11.29
N GLN A 60 8.02 -7.07 -10.16
CA GLN A 60 6.86 -7.78 -9.61
C GLN A 60 5.62 -6.91 -9.73
N LYS A 61 4.58 -7.48 -10.30
CA LYS A 61 3.29 -6.80 -10.41
C LYS A 61 2.44 -7.10 -9.19
N ALA A 62 1.91 -6.05 -8.60
CA ALA A 62 0.95 -6.11 -7.52
C ALA A 62 -0.32 -6.85 -7.95
N SER A 63 -0.70 -7.87 -7.19
CA SER A 63 -1.97 -8.58 -7.37
C SER A 63 -3.15 -7.82 -6.73
N SER A 64 -2.89 -6.93 -5.76
CA SER A 64 -3.91 -6.19 -5.03
C SER A 64 -3.46 -4.77 -4.67
N LYS A 65 -4.41 -3.83 -4.52
CA LYS A 65 -4.12 -2.45 -4.10
C LYS A 65 -3.35 -2.39 -2.78
N SER A 66 -3.66 -3.31 -1.85
CA SER A 66 -2.98 -3.41 -0.55
C SER A 66 -1.47 -3.60 -0.67
N SER A 67 -1.00 -4.31 -1.71
CA SER A 67 0.44 -4.51 -1.94
C SER A 67 1.18 -3.23 -2.34
N ILE A 68 0.48 -2.20 -2.84
CA ILE A 68 1.02 -0.88 -3.20
C ILE A 68 0.64 0.19 -2.14
N GLY A 69 0.06 -0.22 -1.01
CA GLY A 69 -0.49 0.69 0.00
C GLY A 69 0.51 1.73 0.53
N ILE A 70 1.81 1.41 0.55
CA ILE A 70 2.87 2.36 0.93
C ILE A 70 2.92 3.55 -0.05
N VAL A 71 2.92 3.26 -1.35
CA VAL A 71 2.97 4.30 -2.41
C VAL A 71 1.67 5.10 -2.42
N GLU A 72 0.52 4.43 -2.30
CA GLU A 72 -0.78 5.12 -2.21
C GLU A 72 -0.83 6.08 -1.01
N ARG A 73 -0.35 5.63 0.17
CA ARG A 73 -0.31 6.46 1.38
C ARG A 73 0.66 7.63 1.23
N PHE A 74 1.80 7.43 0.60
CA PHE A 74 2.75 8.50 0.29
C PHE A 74 2.11 9.53 -0.65
N ASN A 75 1.52 9.10 -1.77
CA ASN A 75 0.85 9.97 -2.73
C ASN A 75 -0.28 10.78 -2.08
N GLN A 76 -1.09 10.15 -1.22
CA GLN A 76 -2.12 10.84 -0.45
C GLN A 76 -1.53 11.91 0.49
N THR A 77 -0.42 11.61 1.16
CA THR A 77 0.25 12.54 2.08
C THR A 77 0.83 13.73 1.33
N LEU A 78 1.46 13.47 0.18
CA LEU A 78 2.00 14.50 -0.71
C LEU A 78 0.90 15.40 -1.26
N ALA A 79 -0.17 14.81 -1.80
CA ALA A 79 -1.33 15.53 -2.33
C ALA A 79 -1.97 16.43 -1.26
N LYS A 80 -2.21 15.92 -0.05
CA LYS A 80 -2.77 16.72 1.05
C LYS A 80 -1.92 17.93 1.40
N LYS A 81 -0.59 17.82 1.41
CA LYS A 81 0.30 18.95 1.69
C LYS A 81 0.29 19.97 0.55
N LEU A 82 0.31 19.50 -0.71
CA LEU A 82 0.32 20.36 -1.90
C LEU A 82 -1.00 21.11 -2.09
N PHE A 83 -2.13 20.39 -2.06
CA PHE A 83 -3.43 20.99 -2.34
C PHE A 83 -3.84 21.99 -1.26
N ARG A 84 -3.48 21.78 0.02
CA ARG A 84 -3.68 22.82 1.04
C ARG A 84 -3.05 24.17 0.68
N ILE A 85 -1.85 24.16 0.08
CA ILE A 85 -1.17 25.39 -0.34
C ILE A 85 -1.85 25.98 -1.59
N GLN A 86 -2.25 25.11 -2.53
CA GLN A 86 -2.98 25.54 -3.72
C GLN A 86 -4.31 26.19 -3.34
N ASP A 87 -5.12 25.52 -2.51
CA ASP A 87 -6.43 25.98 -2.04
C ASP A 87 -6.29 27.34 -1.34
N ALA A 88 -5.31 27.49 -0.44
CA ALA A 88 -5.06 28.75 0.26
C ALA A 88 -4.74 29.92 -0.69
N GLN A 89 -4.04 29.65 -1.80
CA GLN A 89 -3.75 30.68 -2.79
C GLN A 89 -4.92 30.94 -3.73
N GLU A 90 -5.66 29.91 -4.11
CA GLU A 90 -6.84 30.06 -4.96
C GLU A 90 -7.95 30.86 -4.27
N LEU A 91 -8.08 30.74 -2.94
CA LEU A 91 -8.97 31.60 -2.14
C LEU A 91 -8.63 33.10 -2.24
N LEU A 92 -7.38 33.45 -2.55
CA LEU A 92 -6.93 34.83 -2.71
C LEU A 92 -7.02 35.33 -4.16
N LEU A 93 -7.28 34.45 -5.11
CA LEU A 93 -7.34 34.78 -6.54
C LEU A 93 -8.79 35.05 -6.96
N PRO A 94 -9.03 36.04 -7.86
CA PRO A 94 -10.34 36.18 -8.47
C PRO A 94 -10.64 34.95 -9.33
N LEU A 95 -11.84 34.39 -9.17
CA LEU A 95 -12.36 33.33 -10.04
C LEU A 95 -12.32 33.80 -11.51
N PRO A 96 -11.91 32.96 -12.48
CA PRO A 96 -11.67 31.51 -12.42
C PRO A 96 -10.17 31.12 -12.39
N LYS A 97 -9.28 31.98 -11.89
CA LYS A 97 -7.83 31.73 -11.94
C LYS A 97 -7.42 30.55 -11.06
N ARG A 98 -6.77 29.54 -11.66
CA ARG A 98 -6.18 28.40 -10.94
C ARG A 98 -4.72 28.64 -10.62
N SER A 99 -4.27 28.22 -9.44
CA SER A 99 -2.87 28.33 -9.04
C SER A 99 -2.07 27.10 -9.46
N ARG A 100 -0.85 27.33 -9.96
CA ARG A 100 0.16 26.26 -10.20
C ARG A 100 1.25 26.25 -9.14
N ALA A 101 1.06 26.92 -8.00
CA ALA A 101 2.12 27.00 -7.00
C ALA A 101 2.47 25.66 -6.37
N TRP A 102 1.60 24.65 -6.47
CA TRP A 102 1.95 23.30 -6.06
C TRP A 102 3.21 22.79 -6.79
N VAL A 103 3.45 23.19 -8.05
CA VAL A 103 4.65 22.83 -8.82
C VAL A 103 5.91 23.42 -8.18
N LYS A 104 5.87 24.71 -7.79
CA LYS A 104 6.99 25.40 -7.11
C LYS A 104 7.24 24.85 -5.70
N ASN A 105 6.17 24.46 -5.00
CA ASN A 105 6.25 23.94 -3.64
C ASN A 105 6.59 22.44 -3.56
N LEU A 106 6.46 21.69 -4.66
CA LEU A 106 6.77 20.28 -4.73
C LEU A 106 8.18 19.94 -4.20
N PRO A 107 9.29 20.54 -4.69
CA PRO A 107 10.62 20.23 -4.17
C PRO A 107 10.78 20.57 -2.69
N ILE A 108 10.15 21.66 -2.22
CA ILE A 108 10.19 22.07 -0.81
C ILE A 108 9.50 21.03 0.08
N ILE A 109 8.32 20.55 -0.32
CA ILE A 109 7.57 19.54 0.42
C ILE A 109 8.30 18.20 0.42
N ILE A 110 8.87 17.78 -0.71
CA ILE A 110 9.66 16.55 -0.79
C ILE A 110 10.89 16.64 0.11
N ASN A 111 11.61 17.77 0.10
CA ASN A 111 12.73 17.98 1.00
C ASN A 111 12.32 17.93 2.48
N ASN A 112 11.17 18.51 2.83
CA ASN A 112 10.62 18.42 4.18
C ASN A 112 10.25 16.98 4.56
N LEU A 113 9.62 16.22 3.66
CA LEU A 113 9.26 14.81 3.91
C LEU A 113 10.50 13.93 4.12
N ASN A 114 11.58 14.17 3.38
CA ASN A 114 12.80 13.37 3.49
C ASN A 114 13.63 13.67 4.75
N ASN A 115 13.57 14.91 5.26
CA ASN A 115 14.34 15.38 6.40
C ASN A 115 13.54 15.51 7.71
N SER A 116 12.23 15.26 7.69
CA SER A 116 11.41 15.26 8.91
C SER A 116 11.48 13.91 9.62
N VAL A 117 11.54 13.94 10.95
CA VAL A 117 11.48 12.72 11.76
C VAL A 117 10.10 12.11 11.61
N THR A 118 10.06 10.85 11.16
CA THR A 118 8.81 10.13 11.00
C THR A 118 8.45 9.42 12.30
N TRP A 119 7.20 9.52 12.75
CA TRP A 119 6.74 8.82 13.96
C TRP A 119 6.92 7.29 13.86
N LEU A 120 6.77 6.74 12.65
CA LEU A 120 6.93 5.31 12.38
C LEU A 120 8.36 4.84 12.61
N LEU A 121 9.38 5.60 12.19
CA LEU A 121 10.77 5.15 12.26
C LEU A 121 11.53 5.76 13.45
N GLY A 122 11.06 6.89 13.99
CA GLY A 122 11.77 7.68 14.99
C GLY A 122 13.02 8.39 14.47
N ILE A 123 13.28 8.33 13.17
CA ILE A 123 14.41 8.96 12.46
C ILE A 123 13.93 9.58 11.14
N THR A 124 14.81 10.34 10.48
CA THR A 124 14.54 10.90 9.14
C THR A 124 14.69 9.84 8.04
N LEU A 125 14.05 10.04 6.89
CA LEU A 125 14.16 9.10 5.76
C LEU A 125 15.56 9.08 5.15
N ASN A 126 16.23 10.24 5.11
CA ASN A 126 17.62 10.37 4.64
C ASN A 126 18.64 9.64 5.52
N GLU A 127 18.35 9.45 6.82
CA GLU A 127 19.14 8.61 7.70
C GLU A 127 18.73 7.13 7.57
N ALA A 128 17.43 6.87 7.43
CA ALA A 128 16.88 5.52 7.31
C ALA A 128 17.42 4.77 6.08
N ILE A 129 17.50 5.45 4.93
CA ILE A 129 17.99 4.87 3.66
C ILE A 129 19.44 4.37 3.74
N LYS A 130 20.25 4.95 4.63
CA LYS A 130 21.66 4.56 4.83
C LYS A 130 21.81 3.31 5.70
N LYS A 131 20.76 2.91 6.42
CA LYS A 131 20.77 1.75 7.33
C LYS A 131 20.38 0.48 6.57
N LYS A 132 21.02 -0.63 6.91
CA LYS A 132 20.69 -1.96 6.34
C LYS A 132 19.28 -2.44 6.75
N PHE A 133 18.89 -2.14 7.99
CA PHE A 133 17.57 -2.48 8.54
C PHE A 133 17.05 -1.32 9.38
N VAL A 134 15.75 -1.08 9.32
CA VAL A 134 15.07 -0.09 10.16
C VAL A 134 13.82 -0.74 10.73
N TYR A 135 13.66 -0.64 12.05
CA TYR A 135 12.45 -1.11 12.72
C TYR A 135 11.39 -0.01 12.64
N ALA A 136 10.27 -0.32 12.01
CA ALA A 136 9.12 0.58 11.96
C ALA A 136 8.14 0.22 13.09
N LYS A 137 7.70 1.24 13.82
CA LYS A 137 6.53 1.13 14.70
C LYS A 137 5.28 0.89 13.86
N ALA A 138 4.34 0.14 14.40
CA ALA A 138 3.04 -0.05 13.78
C ALA A 138 2.29 1.31 13.72
N SER A 139 1.67 1.60 12.57
CA SER A 139 0.89 2.84 12.35
C SER A 139 -0.32 2.96 13.28
N LYS A 140 -0.80 1.81 13.75
CA LYS A 140 -1.82 1.67 14.78
C LYS A 140 -1.24 0.77 15.88
N PRO A 141 -1.41 1.15 17.16
CA PRO A 141 -1.04 0.25 18.24
C PRO A 141 -1.90 -1.01 18.11
N ARG A 142 -1.24 -2.17 18.12
CA ARG A 142 -1.89 -3.46 18.26
C ARG A 142 -1.86 -3.82 19.73
N TYR A 143 -3.01 -4.21 20.28
CA TYR A 143 -3.09 -4.69 21.64
C TYR A 143 -2.81 -6.20 21.65
N GLY A 144 -1.96 -6.64 22.58
CA GLY A 144 -1.64 -8.05 22.76
C GLY A 144 -0.28 -8.48 22.19
N PRO A 145 0.05 -9.77 22.36
CA PRO A 145 1.33 -10.32 21.93
C PRO A 145 1.44 -10.41 20.39
N ILE A 146 2.67 -10.32 19.88
CA ILE A 146 2.98 -10.32 18.45
C ILE A 146 4.06 -11.36 18.14
N GLY A 147 3.97 -12.02 16.98
CA GLY A 147 4.97 -12.95 16.50
C GLY A 147 4.91 -14.27 17.27
N TYR A 148 6.01 -14.69 17.88
CA TYR A 148 6.07 -15.99 18.55
C TYR A 148 5.16 -16.12 19.77
N ASN A 149 4.85 -15.00 20.42
CA ASN A 149 3.99 -14.97 21.60
C ASN A 149 2.51 -14.85 21.26
N GLU A 150 2.16 -14.65 19.98
CA GLU A 150 0.78 -14.51 19.53
C GLU A 150 0.03 -15.84 19.69
N ILE A 151 -1.18 -15.80 20.28
CA ILE A 151 -2.04 -16.98 20.39
C ILE A 151 -2.48 -17.37 18.98
N ARG A 152 -2.05 -18.55 18.53
CA ARG A 152 -2.27 -18.99 17.15
C ARG A 152 -3.63 -19.65 16.99
N LEU A 153 -4.28 -19.34 15.87
CA LEU A 153 -5.38 -20.16 15.37
C LEU A 153 -4.88 -21.54 14.96
N THR A 154 -5.70 -22.55 15.21
CA THR A 154 -5.46 -23.93 14.80
C THR A 154 -6.04 -24.17 13.41
N TYR A 155 -5.56 -25.23 12.73
CA TYR A 155 -6.06 -25.63 11.42
C TYR A 155 -7.55 -26.01 11.43
N ASN A 156 -8.09 -26.42 12.59
CA ASN A 156 -9.48 -26.84 12.74
C ASN A 156 -10.40 -25.69 13.20
N ASP A 157 -9.87 -24.48 13.42
CA ASP A 157 -10.69 -23.35 13.85
C ASP A 157 -11.50 -22.83 12.65
N PRO A 158 -12.84 -22.88 12.68
CA PRO A 158 -13.65 -22.29 11.61
C PRO A 158 -13.61 -20.77 11.73
N VAL A 159 -13.30 -20.10 10.63
CA VAL A 159 -13.17 -18.64 10.59
C VAL A 159 -13.98 -17.99 9.48
N LEU A 160 -14.47 -16.78 9.76
CA LEU A 160 -14.89 -15.80 8.75
C LEU A 160 -13.79 -14.77 8.58
N TYR A 161 -13.62 -14.25 7.36
CA TYR A 161 -12.62 -13.22 7.10
C TYR A 161 -13.25 -11.85 6.86
N LEU A 162 -12.52 -10.80 7.18
CA LEU A 162 -12.96 -9.42 7.00
C LEU A 162 -12.95 -9.03 5.51
N LEU A 163 -14.12 -8.64 4.99
CA LEU A 163 -14.30 -8.24 3.60
C LEU A 163 -13.60 -6.91 3.30
N LYS A 164 -12.90 -6.84 2.17
CA LYS A 164 -12.42 -5.56 1.63
C LYS A 164 -13.57 -4.77 1.01
N PRO A 165 -13.46 -3.44 0.92
CA PRO A 165 -14.45 -2.61 0.23
C PRO A 165 -14.75 -3.06 -1.20
N SER A 166 -13.79 -3.67 -1.90
CA SER A 166 -13.96 -4.20 -3.26
C SER A 166 -14.67 -5.56 -3.33
N GLU A 167 -14.77 -6.28 -2.21
CA GLU A 167 -15.41 -7.60 -2.10
C GLU A 167 -16.88 -7.47 -1.66
N LEU A 168 -17.31 -6.27 -1.28
CA LEU A 168 -18.69 -5.99 -0.86
C LEU A 168 -19.63 -6.00 -2.07
N LYS A 169 -20.75 -6.72 -1.95
CA LYS A 169 -21.86 -6.66 -2.90
C LYS A 169 -22.63 -5.36 -2.67
N GLY A 170 -22.58 -4.45 -3.63
CA GLY A 170 -23.38 -3.22 -3.62
C GLY A 170 -22.60 -1.96 -3.21
N GLY A 171 -21.86 -1.38 -4.14
CA GLY A 171 -21.45 0.04 -4.14
C GLY A 171 -21.05 0.66 -2.78
N ARG A 172 -21.81 1.69 -2.35
CA ARG A 172 -21.55 2.44 -1.11
C ARG A 172 -22.06 1.66 0.09
N ARG A 173 -21.19 1.56 1.11
CA ARG A 173 -21.46 0.88 2.38
C ARG A 173 -22.60 1.55 3.16
N HIS A 174 -23.59 0.76 3.54
CA HIS A 174 -24.58 1.10 4.54
C HIS A 174 -24.13 0.60 5.92
N ALA A 175 -24.64 1.21 6.99
CA ALA A 175 -24.26 0.85 8.36
C ALA A 175 -24.67 -0.58 8.75
N THR A 176 -25.64 -1.15 8.03
CA THR A 176 -26.20 -2.50 8.23
C THR A 176 -25.47 -3.59 7.46
N ASP A 177 -24.51 -3.25 6.60
CA ASP A 177 -23.83 -4.25 5.77
C ASP A 177 -22.92 -5.14 6.62
N ILE A 178 -22.94 -6.45 6.33
CA ILE A 178 -22.11 -7.45 6.99
C ILE A 178 -20.64 -7.21 6.61
N ASN A 179 -19.77 -7.17 7.62
CA ASN A 179 -18.33 -6.91 7.43
C ASN A 179 -17.51 -8.18 7.15
N TRP A 180 -18.07 -9.34 7.46
CA TRP A 180 -17.40 -10.64 7.42
C TRP A 180 -17.87 -11.45 6.23
N SER A 181 -17.07 -12.42 5.79
CA SER A 181 -17.49 -13.39 4.79
C SER A 181 -18.73 -14.14 5.26
N LEU A 182 -19.60 -14.52 4.31
CA LEU A 182 -20.75 -15.38 4.61
C LEU A 182 -20.36 -16.87 4.66
N GLN A 183 -19.24 -17.22 4.02
CA GLN A 183 -18.70 -18.57 3.97
C GLN A 183 -17.67 -18.79 5.08
N ILE A 184 -17.62 -20.04 5.57
CA ILE A 184 -16.66 -20.52 6.55
C ILE A 184 -15.40 -20.99 5.85
N TYR A 185 -14.25 -20.62 6.40
CA TYR A 185 -12.93 -21.03 5.94
C TYR A 185 -12.15 -21.67 7.09
N TYR A 186 -11.10 -22.40 6.72
CA TYR A 186 -10.14 -22.99 7.64
C TYR A 186 -8.74 -22.46 7.34
N ILE A 187 -7.86 -22.48 8.34
CA ILE A 187 -6.47 -22.10 8.13
C ILE A 187 -5.80 -23.17 7.27
N HIS A 188 -5.22 -22.76 6.14
CA HIS A 188 -4.42 -23.62 5.26
C HIS A 188 -2.92 -23.50 5.56
N GLU A 189 -2.44 -22.28 5.80
CA GLU A 189 -1.03 -22.01 6.07
C GLU A 189 -0.90 -20.86 7.07
N SER A 190 0.16 -20.88 7.89
CA SER A 190 0.52 -19.75 8.74
C SER A 190 2.01 -19.43 8.66
N LEU A 191 2.34 -18.14 8.58
CA LEU A 191 3.71 -17.64 8.59
C LEU A 191 3.94 -16.82 9.87
N VAL A 192 4.92 -17.27 10.65
CA VAL A 192 5.28 -16.65 11.93
C VAL A 192 6.67 -16.04 11.83
N GLN A 193 6.79 -14.75 12.15
CA GLN A 193 8.06 -14.05 12.23
C GLN A 193 8.18 -13.28 13.54
N LYS A 194 9.42 -13.13 14.03
CA LYS A 194 9.69 -12.35 15.24
C LYS A 194 9.24 -10.90 15.04
N ASN A 195 8.49 -10.35 16.02
CA ASN A 195 8.01 -8.96 16.03
C ASN A 195 7.12 -8.58 14.83
N GLN A 196 6.52 -9.55 14.13
CA GLN A 196 5.51 -9.31 13.09
C GLN A 196 4.23 -10.09 13.41
N PRO A 197 3.05 -9.60 13.00
CA PRO A 197 1.81 -10.34 13.16
C PRO A 197 1.88 -11.67 12.41
N VAL A 198 1.26 -12.71 12.96
CA VAL A 198 1.12 -13.98 12.24
C VAL A 198 0.25 -13.76 11.01
N LEU A 199 0.72 -14.23 9.85
CA LEU A 199 -0.03 -14.22 8.61
C LEU A 199 -0.68 -15.58 8.41
N TYR A 200 -1.95 -15.57 8.04
CA TYR A 200 -2.77 -16.75 7.79
C TYR A 200 -3.24 -16.77 6.33
N TRP A 201 -3.15 -17.92 5.69
CA TRP A 201 -3.86 -18.22 4.44
C TRP A 201 -5.01 -19.16 4.77
N ILE A 202 -6.14 -18.94 4.11
CA ILE A 202 -7.40 -19.63 4.42
C ILE A 202 -8.00 -20.21 3.16
N GLU A 203 -8.66 -21.36 3.30
CA GLU A 203 -9.32 -22.10 2.23
C GLU A 203 -10.67 -22.64 2.72
N ASP A 204 -11.62 -22.75 1.79
CA ASP A 204 -12.89 -23.42 2.04
C ASP A 204 -12.76 -24.94 1.84
N ILE A 205 -13.86 -25.67 2.02
CA ILE A 205 -13.92 -27.13 1.87
C ILE A 205 -13.57 -27.58 0.43
N ASN A 206 -13.68 -26.69 -0.56
CA ASN A 206 -13.37 -26.96 -1.96
C ASN A 206 -11.95 -26.48 -2.34
N GLU A 207 -11.07 -26.27 -1.35
CA GLU A 207 -9.70 -25.77 -1.54
C GLU A 207 -9.65 -24.40 -2.25
N ASN A 208 -10.73 -23.61 -2.12
CA ASN A 208 -10.82 -22.30 -2.72
C ASN A 208 -10.69 -21.23 -1.65
N GLY A 209 -9.82 -20.25 -1.88
CA GLY A 209 -9.48 -19.25 -0.90
C GLY A 209 -9.23 -17.88 -1.54
N PRO A 210 -9.47 -16.79 -0.79
CA PRO A 210 -9.01 -15.47 -1.20
C PRO A 210 -7.49 -15.47 -1.44
N LYS A 211 -7.05 -14.88 -2.56
CA LYS A 211 -5.62 -14.82 -2.96
C LYS A 211 -4.82 -13.78 -2.15
N ARG A 212 -4.98 -13.77 -0.83
CA ARG A 212 -4.28 -12.90 0.12
C ARG A 212 -4.16 -13.56 1.49
N SER A 213 -3.17 -13.13 2.26
CA SER A 213 -3.03 -13.47 3.67
C SER A 213 -3.86 -12.54 4.57
N PHE A 214 -4.10 -12.99 5.80
CA PHE A 214 -4.85 -12.29 6.84
C PHE A 214 -4.05 -12.22 8.13
N VAL A 215 -4.25 -11.17 8.92
CA VAL A 215 -3.82 -11.15 10.33
C VAL A 215 -4.93 -11.65 11.25
N ARG A 216 -4.60 -11.98 12.50
CA ARG A 216 -5.58 -12.48 13.49
C ARG A 216 -6.83 -11.59 13.63
N GLU A 217 -6.68 -10.27 13.55
CA GLU A 217 -7.78 -9.29 13.65
C GLU A 217 -8.70 -9.30 12.43
N GLU A 218 -8.22 -9.77 11.28
CA GLU A 218 -9.02 -9.90 10.06
C GLU A 218 -9.75 -11.25 9.98
N LEU A 219 -9.66 -12.08 11.03
CA LEU A 219 -10.30 -13.38 11.14
C LEU A 219 -11.19 -13.44 12.39
N GLN A 220 -12.46 -13.77 12.20
CA GLN A 220 -13.41 -14.03 13.28
C GLN A 220 -13.58 -15.54 13.45
N ILE A 221 -13.26 -16.06 14.64
CA ILE A 221 -13.53 -17.47 14.98
C ILE A 221 -15.04 -17.64 15.15
N ILE A 222 -15.58 -18.69 14.54
CA ILE A 222 -16.96 -19.11 14.75
C ILE A 222 -16.96 -20.10 15.91
N HIS A 223 -17.68 -19.77 16.98
CA HIS A 223 -17.89 -20.73 18.06
C HIS A 223 -19.00 -21.71 17.65
N PRO A 224 -18.94 -22.98 18.07
CA PRO A 224 -19.91 -24.01 17.69
C PRO A 224 -21.37 -23.69 18.08
N ASN A 225 -21.57 -22.74 19.00
CA ASN A 225 -22.90 -22.29 19.45
C ASN A 225 -23.38 -21.01 18.74
N THR A 226 -22.67 -20.53 17.71
CA THR A 226 -23.06 -19.33 16.97
C THR A 226 -24.02 -19.74 15.85
N GLU A 227 -25.29 -19.35 15.96
CA GLU A 227 -26.22 -19.42 14.83
C GLU A 227 -25.73 -18.52 13.70
N LEU A 228 -25.52 -19.10 12.51
CA LEU A 228 -25.20 -18.33 11.31
C LEU A 228 -26.43 -17.54 10.90
N LEU A 229 -26.24 -16.29 10.49
CA LEU A 229 -27.34 -15.48 9.96
C LEU A 229 -27.93 -16.18 8.72
N PRO A 230 -29.28 -16.26 8.60
CA PRO A 230 -29.96 -16.92 7.48
C PRO A 230 -29.70 -16.24 6.13
#